data_AF-A0A2H3KQG9-F1
#
_entry.id   AF-A0A2H3KQG9-F1
#
_cell.length_a   1.000
_cell.length_b   1.000
_cell.length_c   1.000
_cell.angle_alpha   90.00
_cell.angle_beta   90.00
_cell.angle_gamma   90.00
#
_symmetry.space_group_name_H-M   'P 1'
#
loop_
_entity.id
_entity.type
_entity.pdbx_description
1 polymer ?
#
loop_
_entity_poly.entity_id
_entity_poly.type
_entity_poly.pdbx_seq_one_letter_code
_entity_poly.pdbx_strand_id
1 'polypeptide(L)'
;MPTINRPLLTPREHDVMRLVLCGHNDGQIAAQLYLGLHTVTTYIQLAGHKLDAANRTVAALKYDLHYGPPLTACTPCATPLSPREQKVIEMVASGASDRVIAAHLHLSLSTVRQHLLSLRQKLGAPNRIAAAVEYYRQVRLLSYMKMTGGTSRH
;
A
#
# COMPACT_ATOMS: atom_id res chain seq x y z
N MET A 1 -10.34 29.15 4.85
CA MET A 1 -10.96 28.08 5.67
C MET A 1 -11.13 26.84 4.80
N PRO A 2 -10.35 25.77 4.95
CA PRO A 2 -10.58 24.56 4.17
C PRO A 2 -11.84 23.89 4.71
N THR A 3 -12.85 23.76 3.85
CA THR A 3 -14.07 22.98 4.10
C THR A 3 -13.71 21.60 4.61
N ILE A 4 -14.20 21.26 5.80
CA ILE A 4 -14.16 19.93 6.39
C ILE A 4 -15.02 19.03 5.49
N ASN A 5 -14.41 18.48 4.45
CA ASN A 5 -15.12 17.59 3.53
C ASN A 5 -15.38 16.28 4.26
N ARG A 6 -16.65 15.88 4.35
CA ARG A 6 -17.15 14.60 4.87
C ARG A 6 -16.28 13.43 4.38
N PRO A 7 -16.24 12.30 5.11
CA PRO A 7 -15.41 11.17 4.68
C PRO A 7 -15.79 10.79 3.25
N LEU A 8 -14.80 10.87 2.36
CA LEU A 8 -14.93 10.61 0.92
C LEU A 8 -15.50 9.20 0.68
N LEU A 9 -15.33 8.28 1.64
CA LEU A 9 -15.83 6.91 1.63
C LEU A 9 -16.96 6.67 2.64
N THR A 10 -17.87 5.76 2.29
CA THR A 10 -18.89 5.24 3.22
C THR A 10 -18.26 4.34 4.29
N PRO A 11 -18.93 4.10 5.44
CA PRO A 11 -18.40 3.20 6.46
C PRO A 11 -18.06 1.80 5.94
N ARG A 12 -18.88 1.25 5.04
CA ARG A 12 -18.64 -0.08 4.43
C ARG A 12 -17.45 -0.09 3.49
N GLU A 13 -17.27 0.95 2.69
CA GLU A 13 -16.07 1.11 1.87
C GLU A 13 -14.83 1.23 2.76
N HIS A 14 -14.94 1.95 3.88
CA HIS A 14 -13.88 2.06 4.88
C HIS A 14 -13.47 0.70 5.45
N ASP A 15 -14.44 -0.13 5.83
CA ASP A 15 -14.16 -1.47 6.37
C ASP A 15 -13.48 -2.36 5.33
N VAL A 16 -13.96 -2.34 4.09
CA VAL A 16 -13.34 -3.07 2.98
C VAL A 16 -11.90 -2.60 2.75
N MET A 17 -11.68 -1.29 2.65
CA MET A 17 -10.35 -0.72 2.41
C MET A 17 -9.38 -0.96 3.57
N ARG A 18 -9.87 -0.97 4.81
CA ARG A 18 -9.08 -1.37 5.99
C ARG A 18 -8.61 -2.82 5.85
N LEU A 19 -9.48 -3.75 5.45
CA LEU A 19 -9.09 -5.14 5.27
C LEU A 19 -8.14 -5.35 4.07
N VAL A 20 -8.32 -4.58 3.00
CA VAL A 20 -7.38 -4.54 1.86
C VAL A 20 -5.99 -4.08 2.33
N LEU A 21 -5.90 -3.05 3.18
CA LEU A 21 -4.63 -2.61 3.79
C LEU A 21 -4.00 -3.71 4.66
N CYS A 22 -4.79 -4.40 5.48
CA CYS A 22 -4.32 -5.53 6.28
C CYS A 22 -3.91 -6.75 5.44
N GLY A 23 -4.14 -6.69 4.14
CA GLY A 23 -3.67 -7.66 3.18
C GLY A 23 -4.62 -8.83 2.90
N HIS A 24 -5.89 -8.69 3.27
CA HIS A 24 -6.91 -9.71 3.01
C HIS A 24 -7.22 -9.79 1.52
N ASN A 25 -7.40 -11.02 1.03
CA ASN A 25 -7.95 -11.26 -0.30
C ASN A 25 -9.48 -11.09 -0.29
N ASP A 26 -10.09 -11.02 -1.47
CA ASP A 26 -11.51 -10.69 -1.61
C ASP A 26 -12.42 -11.72 -0.93
N GLY A 27 -12.01 -12.99 -0.89
CA GLY A 27 -12.72 -14.06 -0.17
C GLY A 27 -12.64 -13.93 1.35
N GLN A 28 -11.48 -13.56 1.87
CA GLN A 28 -11.30 -13.28 3.30
C GLN A 28 -12.10 -12.04 3.71
N ILE A 29 -12.10 -10.99 2.89
CA ILE A 29 -12.91 -9.77 3.12
C ILE A 29 -14.39 -10.12 3.12
N ALA A 30 -14.84 -10.91 2.15
CA ALA A 30 -16.23 -11.36 2.03
C ALA A 30 -16.65 -12.14 3.27
N ALA A 31 -15.85 -13.11 3.71
CA ALA A 31 -16.11 -13.89 4.91
C ALA A 31 -16.15 -13.02 6.18
N GLN A 32 -15.21 -12.08 6.32
CA GLN A 32 -15.09 -11.25 7.52
C GLN A 32 -16.18 -10.18 7.64
N LEU A 33 -16.68 -9.67 6.51
CA LEU A 33 -17.74 -8.67 6.47
C LEU A 33 -19.13 -9.26 6.25
N TYR A 34 -19.25 -10.59 6.12
CA TYR A 34 -20.47 -11.31 5.77
C TYR A 34 -21.11 -10.78 4.47
N LEU A 35 -20.29 -10.63 3.43
CA LEU A 35 -20.67 -10.11 2.11
C LEU A 35 -20.48 -11.17 1.02
N GLY A 36 -21.14 -10.99 -0.11
CA GLY A 36 -20.83 -11.73 -1.33
C GLY A 36 -19.50 -11.25 -1.94
N LEU A 37 -18.75 -12.15 -2.58
CA LEU A 37 -17.49 -11.82 -3.27
C LEU A 37 -17.64 -10.64 -4.25
N HIS A 38 -18.70 -10.66 -5.07
CA HIS A 38 -18.97 -9.59 -6.02
C HIS A 38 -19.23 -8.25 -5.33
N THR A 39 -19.92 -8.27 -4.18
CA THR A 39 -20.16 -7.06 -3.37
C THR A 39 -18.86 -6.45 -2.87
N VAL A 40 -17.89 -7.27 -2.47
CA VAL A 40 -16.56 -6.79 -2.07
C VAL A 40 -15.87 -6.12 -3.26
N THR A 41 -15.87 -6.76 -4.44
CA THR A 41 -15.29 -6.17 -5.65
C THR A 41 -15.94 -4.82 -5.98
N THR A 42 -17.27 -4.72 -5.89
CA THR A 42 -18.00 -3.46 -6.08
C THR A 42 -17.56 -2.39 -5.07
N TYR A 43 -17.46 -2.72 -3.79
CA TYR A 43 -16.99 -1.75 -2.78
C TYR A 43 -15.55 -1.29 -3.03
N ILE A 44 -14.64 -2.19 -3.43
CA ILE A 44 -13.27 -1.82 -3.80
C ILE A 44 -13.27 -0.88 -5.00
N GLN A 45 -14.10 -1.13 -6.01
CA GLN A 45 -14.21 -0.28 -7.20
C GLN A 45 -14.80 1.10 -6.87
N LEU A 46 -15.87 1.16 -6.09
CA LEU A 46 -16.48 2.42 -5.64
C LEU A 46 -15.51 3.24 -4.80
N ALA A 47 -14.83 2.60 -3.84
CA ALA A 47 -13.78 3.22 -3.04
C ALA A 47 -12.64 3.75 -3.92
N GLY A 48 -12.20 2.94 -4.90
CA GLY A 48 -11.19 3.34 -5.89
C GLY A 48 -11.60 4.56 -6.68
N HIS A 49 -12.82 4.59 -7.23
CA HIS A 49 -13.34 5.73 -7.98
C HIS A 49 -13.41 7.00 -7.12
N LYS A 50 -13.89 6.89 -5.87
CA LYS A 50 -13.95 8.01 -4.92
C LYS A 50 -12.57 8.55 -4.57
N LEU A 51 -11.57 7.67 -4.46
CA LEU A 51 -10.17 8.03 -4.22
C LEU A 51 -9.41 8.39 -5.51
N ASP A 52 -10.06 8.39 -6.67
CA ASP A 52 -9.40 8.61 -7.96
C ASP A 52 -8.24 7.63 -8.21
N ALA A 53 -8.41 6.38 -7.79
CA ALA A 53 -7.41 5.35 -7.89
C ALA A 53 -7.66 4.44 -9.08
N ALA A 54 -6.67 4.33 -9.96
CA ALA A 54 -6.74 3.49 -11.16
C ALA A 54 -6.77 1.97 -10.85
N ASN A 55 -6.33 1.55 -9.66
CA ASN A 55 -6.32 0.15 -9.25
C ASN A 55 -6.38 0.01 -7.73
N ARG A 56 -6.64 -1.21 -7.25
CA ARG A 56 -6.77 -1.51 -5.81
C ARG A 56 -5.52 -1.17 -4.99
N THR A 57 -4.32 -1.24 -5.58
CA THR A 57 -3.07 -0.94 -4.86
C THR A 57 -2.92 0.57 -4.67
N VAL A 58 -3.15 1.36 -5.72
CA VAL A 58 -3.20 2.83 -5.62
C VAL A 58 -4.34 3.26 -4.70
N ALA A 59 -5.47 2.57 -4.72
CA ALA A 59 -6.60 2.86 -3.84
C ALA A 59 -6.23 2.64 -2.37
N ALA A 60 -5.54 1.53 -2.06
CA ALA A 60 -5.01 1.24 -0.74
C ALA A 60 -3.99 2.31 -0.30
N LEU A 61 -3.06 2.69 -1.18
CA LEU A 61 -2.07 3.74 -0.90
C LEU A 61 -2.72 5.10 -0.61
N LYS A 62 -3.64 5.55 -1.47
CA LYS A 62 -4.36 6.80 -1.27
C LYS A 62 -5.19 6.75 0.01
N TYR A 63 -5.87 5.63 0.27
CA TYR A 63 -6.62 5.44 1.50
C TYR A 63 -5.72 5.52 2.74
N ASP A 64 -4.53 4.91 2.74
CA ASP A 64 -3.57 5.04 3.83
C ASP A 64 -3.06 6.48 4.02
N LEU A 65 -2.84 7.21 2.93
CA LEU A 65 -2.41 8.61 3.01
C LEU A 65 -3.49 9.51 3.65
N HIS A 66 -4.77 9.22 3.42
CA HIS A 66 -5.90 10.00 3.94
C HIS A 66 -6.40 9.54 5.32
N TYR A 67 -6.36 8.24 5.60
CA TYR A 67 -6.99 7.60 6.77
C TYR A 67 -6.05 6.70 7.58
N GLY A 68 -4.79 6.60 7.18
CA GLY A 68 -3.78 5.82 7.89
C GLY A 68 -3.39 6.45 9.22
N PRO A 69 -2.74 5.67 10.10
CA PRO A 69 -2.23 6.18 11.37
C PRO A 69 -1.18 7.28 11.13
N PRO A 70 -1.01 8.20 12.10
CA PRO A 70 0.03 9.22 12.01
C PRO A 70 1.42 8.58 11.87
N LEU A 71 2.31 9.25 11.13
CA LEU A 71 3.66 8.75 10.82
C LEU A 71 4.45 8.35 12.06
N THR A 72 4.18 8.95 13.22
CA THR A 72 4.81 8.64 14.51
C THR A 72 4.59 7.20 14.97
N ALA A 73 3.56 6.50 14.48
CA ALA A 73 3.31 5.10 14.79
C ALA A 73 4.03 4.13 13.83
N CYS A 74 4.66 4.63 12.77
CA CYS A 74 5.37 3.81 11.80
C CYS A 74 6.83 3.63 12.27
N THR A 75 7.29 2.37 12.35
CA THR A 75 8.68 2.06 12.67
C THR A 75 9.47 1.92 11.38
N PRO A 76 10.60 2.63 11.19
CA PRO A 76 11.44 2.41 10.01
C PRO A 76 11.95 0.96 10.01
N CYS A 77 11.89 0.28 8.86
CA CYS A 77 12.49 -1.03 8.74
C CYS A 77 13.99 -0.96 9.02
N ALA A 78 14.50 -1.92 9.79
CA ALA A 78 15.92 -2.00 10.13
C ALA A 78 16.82 -2.23 8.92
N THR A 79 16.29 -2.81 7.82
CA THR A 79 17.06 -3.10 6.60
C THR A 79 16.55 -2.30 5.40
N PRO A 80 17.38 -1.45 4.79
CA PRO A 80 17.01 -0.73 3.60
C PRO A 80 16.83 -1.69 2.42
N LEU A 81 15.83 -1.42 1.58
CA LEU A 81 15.62 -2.14 0.33
C LEU A 81 16.75 -1.85 -0.65
N SER A 82 17.16 -2.87 -1.40
CA SER A 82 18.11 -2.70 -2.51
C SER A 82 17.49 -1.88 -3.66
N PRO A 83 18.30 -1.26 -4.53
CA PRO A 83 17.79 -0.49 -5.66
C PRO A 83 16.85 -1.29 -6.58
N ARG A 84 17.10 -2.60 -6.75
CA ARG A 84 16.22 -3.48 -7.54
C ARG A 84 14.89 -3.71 -6.84
N GLU A 85 14.92 -3.96 -5.53
CA GLU A 85 13.70 -4.14 -4.74
C GLU A 85 12.84 -2.87 -4.71
N GLN A 86 13.47 -1.69 -4.60
CA GLN A 86 12.81 -0.39 -4.71
C GLN A 86 12.08 -0.26 -6.05
N LYS A 87 12.75 -0.56 -7.16
CA LYS A 87 12.11 -0.45 -8.48
C LYS A 87 10.98 -1.46 -8.70
N VAL A 88 11.10 -2.66 -8.12
CA VAL A 88 10.03 -3.66 -8.12
C VAL A 88 8.81 -3.14 -7.34
N ILE A 89 9.00 -2.60 -6.13
CA ILE A 89 7.87 -2.14 -5.30
C ILE A 89 7.21 -0.88 -5.84
N GLU A 90 7.95 0.02 -6.48
CA GLU A 90 7.41 1.19 -7.20
C GLU A 90 6.45 0.75 -8.31
N MET A 91 6.82 -0.26 -9.10
CA MET A 91 5.92 -0.80 -10.12
C MET A 91 4.75 -1.59 -9.53
N VAL A 92 4.95 -2.30 -8.41
CA VAL A 92 3.83 -2.93 -7.70
C VAL A 92 2.83 -1.88 -7.23
N ALA A 93 3.32 -0.75 -6.73
CA ALA A 93 2.50 0.36 -6.26
C ALA A 93 1.70 1.03 -7.38
N SER A 94 2.26 1.09 -8.59
CA SER A 94 1.51 1.53 -9.77
C SER A 94 0.49 0.49 -10.27
N GLY A 95 0.46 -0.71 -9.69
CA GLY A 95 -0.45 -1.80 -10.03
C GLY A 95 0.07 -2.75 -11.12
N ALA A 96 1.37 -2.69 -11.47
CA ALA A 96 1.94 -3.56 -12.48
C ALA A 96 1.89 -5.04 -12.06
N SER A 97 1.58 -5.93 -13.01
CA SER A 97 1.63 -7.37 -12.78
C SER A 97 3.08 -7.88 -12.79
N ASP A 98 3.32 -9.05 -12.19
CA ASP A 98 4.66 -9.66 -12.15
C ASP A 98 5.26 -9.84 -13.55
N ARG A 99 4.41 -10.08 -14.56
CA ARG A 99 4.80 -10.18 -15.98
C ARG A 99 5.28 -8.83 -16.54
N VAL A 100 4.54 -7.75 -16.24
CA VAL A 100 4.93 -6.39 -16.65
C VAL A 100 6.23 -5.99 -15.96
N ILE A 101 6.37 -6.30 -14.68
CA ILE A 101 7.59 -6.04 -13.90
C ILE A 101 8.79 -6.79 -14.49
N ALA A 102 8.62 -8.09 -14.78
CA ALA A 102 9.66 -8.93 -15.38
C ALA A 102 10.12 -8.38 -16.73
N ALA A 103 9.17 -8.00 -17.60
CA ALA A 103 9.47 -7.40 -18.89
C ALA A 103 10.22 -6.07 -18.76
N HIS A 104 9.77 -5.19 -17.86
CA HIS A 104 10.35 -3.85 -17.69
C HIS A 104 11.74 -3.88 -17.03
N LEU A 105 12.03 -4.87 -16.18
CA LEU A 105 13.33 -5.00 -15.51
C LEU A 105 14.28 -5.99 -16.20
N HIS A 106 13.86 -6.59 -17.32
CA HIS A 106 14.60 -7.65 -18.00
C HIS A 106 14.95 -8.81 -17.05
N LEU A 107 13.99 -9.24 -16.24
CA LEU A 107 14.13 -10.33 -15.27
C LEU A 107 13.20 -11.50 -15.62
N SER A 108 13.51 -12.69 -15.11
CA SER A 108 12.56 -13.80 -15.16
C SER A 108 11.42 -13.60 -14.15
N LEU A 109 10.25 -14.19 -14.42
CA LEU A 109 9.12 -14.18 -13.49
C LEU A 109 9.49 -14.76 -12.10
N SER A 110 10.29 -15.82 -12.09
CA SER A 110 10.77 -16.46 -10.86
C SER A 110 11.65 -15.51 -10.06
N THR A 111 12.54 -14.77 -10.72
CA THR A 111 13.40 -13.77 -10.08
C THR A 111 12.57 -12.62 -9.50
N VAL A 112 11.55 -12.13 -10.22
CA VAL A 112 10.63 -11.10 -9.69
C VAL A 112 9.90 -11.62 -8.44
N ARG A 113 9.37 -12.85 -8.47
CA ARG A 113 8.71 -13.46 -7.30
C ARG A 113 9.64 -13.59 -6.11
N GLN A 114 10.91 -13.97 -6.34
CA GLN A 114 11.91 -14.04 -5.28
C GLN A 114 12.23 -12.65 -4.70
N HIS A 115 12.35 -11.62 -5.54
CA HIS A 115 12.50 -10.24 -5.07
C HIS A 115 11.29 -9.77 -4.26
N LEU A 116 10.07 -10.06 -4.71
CA LEU A 116 8.84 -9.74 -3.98
C LEU A 116 8.77 -10.45 -2.63
N LEU A 117 9.20 -11.71 -2.55
CA LEU A 117 9.26 -12.46 -1.30
C LEU A 117 10.26 -11.82 -0.32
N SER A 118 11.48 -11.55 -0.77
CA SER A 118 12.52 -10.94 0.07
C SER A 118 12.11 -9.53 0.54
N LEU A 119 11.57 -8.71 -0.37
CA LEU A 119 11.05 -7.40 -0.04
C LEU A 119 9.92 -7.47 0.99
N ARG A 120 8.95 -8.38 0.81
CA ARG A 120 7.87 -8.57 1.78
C ARG A 120 8.38 -8.97 3.15
N GLN A 121 9.39 -9.85 3.22
CA GLN A 121 10.02 -10.24 4.49
C GLN A 121 10.71 -9.04 5.15
N LYS A 122 11.47 -8.24 4.39
CA LYS A 122 12.14 -7.03 4.90
C LYS A 122 11.15 -5.98 5.41
N LEU A 123 10.01 -5.84 4.74
CA LEU A 123 8.94 -4.90 5.12
C LEU A 123 7.96 -5.46 6.15
N GLY A 124 8.08 -6.74 6.53
CA GLY A 124 7.11 -7.39 7.43
C GLY A 124 5.69 -7.51 6.83
N ALA A 125 5.56 -7.46 5.51
CA ALA A 125 4.28 -7.33 4.83
C ALA A 125 3.68 -8.69 4.43
N PRO A 126 2.41 -8.97 4.78
CA PRO A 126 1.75 -10.25 4.49
C PRO A 126 1.34 -10.39 3.02
N ASN A 127 1.29 -9.30 2.25
CA ASN A 127 0.98 -9.35 0.83
C ASN A 127 1.64 -8.19 0.05
N ARG A 128 1.49 -8.22 -1.29
CA ARG A 128 2.07 -7.18 -2.17
C ARG A 128 1.48 -5.79 -1.98
N ILE A 129 0.22 -5.67 -1.54
CA ILE A 129 -0.44 -4.38 -1.33
C ILE A 129 0.05 -3.76 -0.02
N ALA A 130 0.03 -4.53 1.07
CA ALA A 130 0.61 -4.15 2.35
C ALA A 130 2.09 -3.80 2.19
N ALA A 131 2.84 -4.53 1.36
CA ALA A 131 4.25 -4.20 1.08
C ALA A 131 4.40 -2.83 0.42
N ALA A 132 3.55 -2.51 -0.56
CA ALA A 132 3.57 -1.19 -1.18
C ALA A 132 3.23 -0.10 -0.14
N VAL A 133 2.21 -0.31 0.68
CA VAL A 133 1.81 0.64 1.73
C VAL A 133 2.94 0.88 2.73
N GLU A 134 3.54 -0.19 3.28
CA GLU A 134 4.66 -0.08 4.22
C GLU A 134 5.87 0.63 3.61
N TYR A 135 6.17 0.36 2.34
CA TYR A 135 7.24 1.06 1.63
C TYR A 135 6.98 2.58 1.56
N TYR A 136 5.78 3.02 1.17
CA TYR A 136 5.47 4.45 1.11
C TYR A 136 5.41 5.11 2.48
N ARG A 137 4.94 4.41 3.52
CA ARG A 137 5.01 4.88 4.91
C ARG A 137 6.45 5.17 5.32
N GLN A 138 7.38 4.25 5.01
CA GLN A 138 8.80 4.41 5.31
C GLN A 138 9.45 5.54 4.51
N VAL A 139 9.19 5.65 3.21
CA VAL A 139 9.73 6.74 2.37
C VAL A 139 9.23 8.10 2.87
N ARG A 140 7.95 8.20 3.23
CA ARG A 140 7.35 9.40 3.81
C ARG A 140 7.97 9.73 5.17
N LEU A 141 8.20 8.73 6.01
CA LEU A 141 8.89 8.86 7.29
C LEU A 141 10.33 9.34 7.16
N LEU A 142 11.11 8.73 6.26
CA LEU A 142 12.50 9.13 6.03
C LEU A 142 12.58 10.57 5.54
N SER A 143 11.62 10.99 4.71
CA SER A 143 11.49 12.39 4.27
C SER A 143 11.15 13.31 5.45
N TYR A 144 10.19 12.92 6.28
CA TYR A 144 9.80 13.65 7.49
C TYR A 144 10.97 13.79 8.49
N MET A 145 11.70 12.70 8.78
CA MET A 145 12.85 12.71 9.69
C MET A 145 14.01 13.59 9.20
N LYS A 146 14.26 13.62 7.88
CA LYS A 146 15.24 14.54 7.29
C LYS A 146 14.84 16.01 7.45
N MET A 147 13.54 16.31 7.40
CA MET A 147 13.02 17.67 7.57
C MET A 147 13.02 18.12 9.03
N THR A 148 12.72 17.22 9.99
CA THR A 148 12.70 17.53 11.42
C THR A 148 14.06 17.40 12.10
N GLY A 149 15.01 16.68 11.51
CA GLY A 149 16.37 16.47 12.02
C GLY A 149 17.34 17.65 11.83
N GLY A 150 16.84 18.83 11.46
CA GLY A 150 17.63 20.06 11.33
C GLY A 150 18.00 20.74 12.66
N THR A 151 17.49 20.26 13.81
CA THR A 151 17.73 20.90 15.11
C THR A 151 18.09 19.87 16.17
N SER A 152 19.34 19.41 16.20
CA SER A 152 20.05 19.08 17.45
C SER A 152 21.54 18.85 17.19
N ARG A 153 22.27 19.94 16.96
CA ARG A 153 23.68 20.05 17.37
C ARG A 153 23.85 21.43 17.98
N HIS A 154 23.78 21.52 19.31
CA HIS A 154 24.60 22.42 20.10
C HIS A 154 24.69 21.89 21.54
#